data_AF-A0AAJ1T1C6-F1
#
_entry.id   AF-A0AAJ1T1C6-F1
#
_cell.length_a   1.000
_cell.length_b   1.000
_cell.length_c   1.000
_cell.angle_alpha   90.00
_cell.angle_beta   90.00
_cell.angle_gamma   90.00
#
_symmetry.space_group_name_H-M   'P 1'
#
loop_
_entity.id
_entity.type
_entity.pdbx_description
1 polymer ?
#
loop_
_entity_poly.entity_id
_entity_poly.type
_entity_poly.pdbx_seq_one_letter_code
_entity_poly.pdbx_strand_id
1 'polypeptide(L)'
;MINVQKLSTYELYSPVDENEIKKIEEEMGLVLPNAYKQLLKHTNGFVSDNGVVIFGVDIIDEMNKTYEVHEYAKGYVAVGSNGGGKILLMTANENATELVQVDSGIMDPNYATTVSENFIQWINDGAIDIDCVDEEQEVFKEKLCNLILVSPPVGGAMDLKKIQEVFIIKKGLFDLLKGSKQLPFVLMKDIPVELALKNIELLGELGDILKISSTD
;
A
#
# COMPACT_ATOMS: atom_id res chain seq x y z
N MET A 1 -7.30 16.87 -7.83
CA MET A 1 -8.66 16.40 -8.17
C MET A 1 -8.71 14.90 -7.97
N ILE A 2 -9.88 14.37 -7.62
CA ILE A 2 -10.06 12.92 -7.41
C ILE A 2 -10.06 12.20 -8.76
N ASN A 3 -9.31 11.11 -8.83
CA ASN A 3 -9.27 10.22 -9.98
C ASN A 3 -10.38 9.18 -9.83
N VAL A 4 -11.53 9.43 -10.46
CA VAL A 4 -12.71 8.55 -10.36
C VAL A 4 -12.43 7.13 -10.88
N GLN A 5 -11.49 6.94 -11.81
CA GLN A 5 -11.10 5.60 -12.25
C GLN A 5 -10.45 4.79 -11.13
N LYS A 6 -9.72 5.45 -10.23
CA LYS A 6 -9.13 4.80 -9.04
C LYS A 6 -10.19 4.42 -8.02
N LEU A 7 -11.29 5.17 -7.93
CA LEU A 7 -12.41 4.82 -7.05
C LEU A 7 -13.23 3.63 -7.58
N SER A 8 -13.16 3.32 -8.88
CA SER A 8 -13.92 2.21 -9.48
C SER A 8 -13.49 0.82 -9.01
N THR A 9 -12.40 0.72 -8.25
CA THR A 9 -12.00 -0.51 -7.56
C THR A 9 -12.86 -0.80 -6.32
N TYR A 10 -13.63 0.18 -5.84
CA TYR A 10 -14.49 0.03 -4.66
C TYR A 10 -15.96 -0.04 -5.03
N GLU A 11 -16.76 -0.64 -4.14
CA GLU A 11 -18.21 -0.46 -4.17
C GLU A 11 -18.54 0.96 -3.69
N LEU A 12 -19.00 1.81 -4.62
CA LEU A 12 -19.33 3.20 -4.35
C LEU A 12 -20.81 3.37 -4.06
N TYR A 13 -21.11 4.20 -3.07
CA TYR A 13 -22.46 4.63 -2.76
C TYR A 13 -22.85 5.83 -3.62
N SER A 14 -24.15 6.14 -3.68
CA SER A 14 -24.65 7.30 -4.41
C SER A 14 -23.92 8.58 -3.97
N PRO A 15 -23.51 9.45 -4.89
CA PRO A 15 -22.94 10.75 -4.55
C PRO A 15 -23.87 11.59 -3.67
N VAL A 16 -23.26 12.38 -2.80
CA VAL A 16 -23.96 13.31 -1.89
C VAL A 16 -24.03 14.69 -2.53
N ASP A 17 -25.19 15.34 -2.44
CA ASP A 17 -25.35 16.71 -2.93
C ASP A 17 -24.89 17.78 -1.91
N GLU A 18 -24.78 19.02 -2.38
CA GLU A 18 -24.30 20.14 -1.55
C GLU A 18 -25.25 20.47 -0.37
N ASN A 19 -26.55 20.21 -0.51
CA ASN A 19 -27.52 20.49 0.55
C ASN A 19 -27.42 19.46 1.68
N GLU A 20 -27.22 18.20 1.34
CA GLU A 20 -26.97 17.13 2.32
C GLU A 20 -25.67 17.40 3.10
N ILE A 21 -24.61 17.83 2.41
CA ILE A 21 -23.34 18.22 3.05
C ILE A 21 -23.54 19.41 4.00
N LYS A 22 -24.29 20.44 3.59
CA LYS A 22 -24.57 21.60 4.46
C LYS A 22 -25.40 21.20 5.67
N LYS A 23 -26.40 20.35 5.48
CA LYS A 23 -27.24 19.86 6.56
C LYS A 23 -26.41 19.15 7.62
N ILE A 24 -25.47 18.28 7.22
CA ILE A 24 -24.62 17.58 8.19
C ILE A 24 -23.63 18.52 8.88
N GLU A 25 -23.08 19.52 8.18
CA GLU A 25 -22.25 20.58 8.78
C GLU A 25 -23.04 21.37 9.86
N GLU A 26 -24.30 21.71 9.59
CA GLU A 26 -25.20 22.37 10.54
C GLU A 26 -25.52 21.49 11.75
N GLU A 27 -25.82 20.20 11.54
CA GLU A 27 -26.15 19.24 12.59
C GLU A 27 -24.96 18.97 13.53
N MET A 28 -23.76 18.86 12.97
CA MET A 28 -22.52 18.63 13.73
C MET A 28 -21.95 19.93 14.33
N GLY A 29 -22.40 21.10 13.86
CA GLY A 29 -21.89 22.40 14.30
C GLY A 29 -20.42 22.64 13.91
N LEU A 30 -19.98 22.10 12.78
CA LEU A 30 -18.60 22.22 12.27
C LEU A 30 -18.58 22.36 10.75
N VAL A 31 -17.42 22.71 10.21
CA VAL A 31 -17.19 22.79 8.77
C VAL A 31 -16.33 21.61 8.33
N LEU A 32 -16.80 20.87 7.33
CA LEU A 32 -16.08 19.75 6.75
C LEU A 32 -14.97 20.26 5.80
N PRO A 33 -13.82 19.57 5.74
CA PRO A 33 -12.76 19.89 4.78
C PRO A 33 -13.24 19.85 3.32
N ASN A 34 -12.84 20.83 2.50
CA ASN A 34 -13.21 20.83 1.09
C ASN A 34 -12.66 19.62 0.32
N ALA A 35 -11.52 19.07 0.77
CA ALA A 35 -10.96 17.84 0.23
C ALA A 35 -11.90 16.63 0.47
N TYR A 36 -12.45 16.52 1.67
CA TYR A 36 -13.41 15.46 2.01
C TYR A 36 -14.77 15.68 1.32
N LYS A 37 -15.28 16.92 1.28
CA LYS A 37 -16.50 17.25 0.52
C LYS A 37 -16.40 16.91 -0.97
N GLN A 38 -15.21 17.07 -1.58
CA GLN A 38 -14.98 16.64 -2.95
C GLN A 38 -15.18 15.14 -3.14
N LEU A 39 -14.75 14.32 -2.17
CA LEU A 39 -14.98 12.88 -2.21
C LEU A 39 -16.47 12.53 -2.05
N LEU A 40 -17.17 13.18 -1.12
CA LEU A 40 -18.60 12.96 -0.90
C LEU A 40 -19.46 13.20 -2.14
N LYS A 41 -19.06 14.16 -2.98
CA LYS A 41 -19.66 14.43 -4.30
C LYS A 41 -19.43 13.34 -5.35
N HIS A 42 -18.62 12.34 -5.04
CA HIS A 42 -18.39 11.16 -5.87
C HIS A 42 -18.96 9.88 -5.24
N THR A 43 -18.98 9.79 -3.91
CA THR A 43 -19.51 8.62 -3.18
C THR A 43 -19.85 9.00 -1.75
N ASN A 44 -20.98 8.52 -1.23
CA ASN A 44 -21.35 8.70 0.19
C ASN A 44 -20.55 7.74 1.09
N GLY A 45 -19.25 7.98 1.24
CA GLY A 45 -18.33 7.05 1.89
C GLY A 45 -17.99 5.85 1.01
N PHE A 46 -17.16 4.94 1.50
CA PHE A 46 -16.87 3.63 0.89
C PHE A 46 -16.08 2.75 1.87
N VAL A 47 -15.96 1.46 1.53
CA VAL A 47 -15.05 0.52 2.20
C VAL A 47 -14.04 0.03 1.16
N SER A 48 -12.75 0.13 1.47
CA SER A 48 -11.68 -0.42 0.64
C SER A 48 -11.51 -1.92 0.87
N ASP A 49 -10.90 -2.62 -0.09
CA ASP A 49 -10.56 -4.05 0.05
C ASP A 49 -9.64 -4.35 1.25
N ASN A 50 -8.86 -3.35 1.69
CA ASN A 50 -7.95 -3.46 2.82
C ASN A 50 -8.61 -3.10 4.17
N GLY A 51 -9.93 -2.89 4.20
CA GLY A 51 -10.68 -2.63 5.43
C GLY A 51 -10.75 -1.17 5.88
N VAL A 52 -10.09 -0.25 5.17
CA VAL A 52 -10.27 1.20 5.39
C VAL A 52 -11.70 1.59 5.06
N VAL A 53 -12.33 2.32 5.98
CA VAL A 53 -13.70 2.83 5.86
C VAL A 53 -13.66 4.35 5.81
N ILE A 54 -14.25 4.94 4.78
CA ILE A 54 -14.53 6.38 4.74
C ILE A 54 -16.01 6.59 5.03
N PHE A 55 -16.29 7.46 6.00
CA PHE A 55 -17.65 7.72 6.43
C PHE A 55 -18.42 8.51 5.38
N GLY A 56 -19.70 8.21 5.24
CA GLY A 56 -20.66 9.02 4.51
C GLY A 56 -21.36 10.02 5.44
N VAL A 57 -22.12 10.95 4.86
CA VAL A 57 -22.91 11.94 5.62
C VAL A 57 -24.01 11.29 6.47
N ASP A 58 -24.41 10.06 6.12
CA ASP A 58 -25.41 9.26 6.81
C ASP A 58 -24.93 8.70 8.16
N ILE A 59 -23.61 8.54 8.34
CA ILE A 59 -23.03 7.94 9.56
C ILE A 59 -22.00 8.84 10.27
N ILE A 60 -21.48 9.87 9.62
CA ILE A 60 -20.36 10.67 10.15
C ILE A 60 -20.66 11.28 11.53
N ASP A 61 -21.86 11.82 11.75
CA ASP A 61 -22.25 12.41 13.03
C ASP A 61 -22.32 11.35 14.15
N GLU A 62 -22.93 10.19 13.86
CA GLU A 62 -22.99 9.07 14.79
C GLU A 62 -21.59 8.56 15.17
N MET A 63 -20.70 8.42 14.18
CA MET A 63 -19.33 7.96 14.41
C MET A 63 -18.51 8.98 15.22
N ASN A 64 -18.64 10.27 14.94
CA ASN A 64 -17.95 11.31 15.73
C ASN A 64 -18.45 11.36 17.18
N LYS A 65 -19.75 11.11 17.41
CA LYS A 65 -20.32 10.99 18.76
C LYS A 65 -19.85 9.74 19.48
N THR A 66 -19.84 8.59 18.77
CA THR A 66 -19.41 7.30 19.31
C THR A 66 -17.98 7.35 19.86
N TYR A 67 -17.09 8.04 19.15
CA TYR A 67 -15.71 8.20 19.56
C TYR A 67 -15.44 9.48 20.36
N GLU A 68 -16.48 10.24 20.73
CA GLU A 68 -16.35 11.46 21.54
C GLU A 68 -15.32 12.46 20.97
N VAL A 69 -15.23 12.55 19.63
CA VAL A 69 -14.22 13.33 18.91
C VAL A 69 -14.27 14.81 19.31
N HIS A 70 -15.46 15.34 19.57
CA HIS A 70 -15.64 16.73 20.01
C HIS A 70 -14.96 17.02 21.36
N GLU A 71 -14.94 16.04 22.27
CA GLU A 71 -14.37 16.18 23.60
C GLU A 71 -12.84 15.99 23.57
N TYR A 72 -12.37 14.92 22.95
CA TYR A 72 -10.97 14.51 23.03
C TYR A 72 -10.09 15.03 21.88
N ALA A 73 -10.67 15.28 20.71
CA ALA A 73 -9.98 15.75 19.51
C ALA A 73 -10.57 17.08 19.02
N LYS A 74 -10.73 18.04 19.93
CA LYS A 74 -11.35 19.34 19.64
C LYS A 74 -10.71 20.04 18.44
N GLY A 75 -11.55 20.44 17.49
CA GLY A 75 -11.13 21.08 16.23
C GLY A 75 -10.85 20.10 15.10
N TYR A 76 -11.03 18.79 15.32
CA TYR A 76 -10.98 17.76 14.30
C TYR A 76 -12.37 17.19 14.02
N VAL A 77 -12.46 16.47 12.91
CA VAL A 77 -13.59 15.62 12.52
C VAL A 77 -13.06 14.26 12.11
N ALA A 78 -13.69 13.19 12.60
CA ALA A 78 -13.45 11.84 12.12
C ALA A 78 -14.12 11.64 10.77
N VAL A 79 -13.33 11.34 9.75
CA VAL A 79 -13.76 11.14 8.36
C VAL A 79 -13.72 9.68 7.95
N GLY A 80 -13.16 8.81 8.78
CA GLY A 80 -13.07 7.38 8.51
C GLY A 80 -12.40 6.58 9.63
N SER A 81 -12.15 5.31 9.35
CA SER A 81 -11.40 4.37 10.19
C SER A 81 -10.49 3.52 9.30
N ASN A 82 -9.37 3.06 9.84
CA ASN A 82 -8.51 2.13 9.13
C ASN A 82 -8.96 0.66 9.23
N GLY A 83 -10.04 0.37 9.97
CA GLY A 83 -10.51 -1.01 10.21
C GLY A 83 -9.75 -1.76 11.31
N GLY A 84 -8.55 -1.29 11.68
CA GLY A 84 -7.67 -1.84 12.72
C GLY A 84 -7.80 -1.16 14.09
N GLY A 85 -8.90 -0.44 14.35
CA GLY A 85 -9.12 0.26 15.62
C GLY A 85 -8.56 1.69 15.70
N LYS A 86 -8.04 2.22 14.59
CA LYS A 86 -7.68 3.64 14.48
C LYS A 86 -8.74 4.43 13.71
N ILE A 87 -8.84 5.70 14.06
CA ILE A 87 -9.77 6.68 13.49
C ILE A 87 -8.99 7.71 12.69
N LEU A 88 -9.48 7.96 11.48
CA LEU A 88 -8.92 8.92 10.55
C LEU A 88 -9.52 10.29 10.83
N LEU A 89 -8.67 11.25 11.17
CA LEU A 89 -9.05 12.61 11.53
C LEU A 89 -8.53 13.62 10.49
N MET A 90 -9.33 14.64 10.24
CA MET A 90 -8.90 15.87 9.57
C MET A 90 -9.27 17.07 10.45
N THR A 91 -8.52 18.17 10.38
CA THR A 91 -8.94 19.40 11.05
C THR A 91 -10.28 19.89 10.46
N ALA A 92 -11.23 20.27 11.31
CA ALA A 92 -12.57 20.72 10.92
C ALA A 92 -12.55 22.17 10.39
N ASN A 93 -11.91 22.37 9.24
CA ASN A 93 -11.91 23.62 8.50
C ASN A 93 -11.82 23.36 6.98
N GLU A 94 -12.25 24.33 6.18
CA GLU A 94 -12.36 24.20 4.72
C GLU A 94 -11.04 23.88 4.01
N ASN A 95 -9.91 24.37 4.53
CA ASN A 95 -8.60 24.29 3.88
C ASN A 95 -7.79 23.06 4.31
N ALA A 96 -8.32 22.24 5.23
CA ALA A 96 -7.61 21.08 5.71
C ALA A 96 -7.38 20.07 4.57
N THR A 97 -6.12 19.65 4.42
CA THR A 97 -5.72 18.61 3.48
C THR A 97 -5.04 17.44 4.17
N GLU A 98 -4.47 17.66 5.36
CA GLU A 98 -3.80 16.61 6.13
C GLU A 98 -4.82 15.61 6.69
N LEU A 99 -4.46 14.34 6.59
CA LEU A 99 -5.13 13.20 7.18
C LEU A 99 -4.19 12.60 8.22
N VAL A 100 -4.66 12.47 9.45
CA VAL A 100 -3.94 11.79 10.53
C VAL A 100 -4.76 10.62 11.04
N GLN A 101 -4.13 9.67 11.70
CA GLN A 101 -4.80 8.56 12.38
C GLN A 101 -4.47 8.55 13.86
N VAL A 102 -5.45 8.20 14.69
CA VAL A 102 -5.27 8.04 16.14
C VAL A 102 -5.95 6.76 16.60
N ASP A 103 -5.36 6.09 17.59
CA ASP A 103 -5.98 4.94 18.23
C ASP A 103 -7.32 5.34 18.87
N SER A 104 -8.38 4.56 18.63
CA SER A 104 -9.73 4.86 19.14
C SER A 104 -9.83 4.82 20.66
N GLY A 105 -8.96 4.07 21.35
CA GLY A 105 -8.86 4.04 22.80
C GLY A 105 -8.08 5.22 23.40
N ILE A 106 -7.42 6.03 22.56
CA ILE A 106 -6.69 7.24 22.98
C ILE A 106 -7.46 8.50 22.57
N MET A 107 -7.87 8.59 21.30
CA MET A 107 -8.60 9.71 20.69
C MET A 107 -8.02 11.11 21.01
N ASP A 108 -6.70 11.22 21.14
CA ASP A 108 -6.00 12.48 21.37
C ASP A 108 -5.05 12.78 20.18
N PRO A 109 -5.29 13.85 19.40
CA PRO A 109 -4.47 14.22 18.26
C PRO A 109 -2.98 14.43 18.55
N ASN A 110 -2.59 14.66 19.81
CA ASN A 110 -1.17 14.75 20.19
C ASN A 110 -0.42 13.42 20.02
N TYR A 111 -1.14 12.30 19.95
CA TYR A 111 -0.60 10.96 19.70
C TYR A 111 -0.93 10.47 18.29
N ALA A 112 -1.44 11.34 17.42
CA ALA A 112 -1.78 10.96 16.06
C ALA A 112 -0.52 10.73 15.22
N THR A 113 -0.64 9.84 14.24
CA THR A 113 0.35 9.61 13.19
C THR A 113 -0.17 10.21 11.89
N THR A 114 0.64 10.98 11.18
CA THR A 114 0.27 11.49 9.85
C THR A 114 0.14 10.33 8.86
N VAL A 115 -1.04 10.22 8.22
CA VAL A 115 -1.31 9.27 7.14
C VAL A 115 -0.91 9.89 5.81
N SER A 116 -1.28 11.15 5.60
CA SER A 116 -0.91 11.91 4.41
C SER A 116 -1.08 13.40 4.64
N GLU A 117 -0.20 14.23 4.08
CA GLU A 117 -0.39 15.68 4.04
C GLU A 117 -1.48 16.12 3.04
N ASN A 118 -1.93 15.21 2.18
CA ASN A 118 -2.91 15.48 1.13
C ASN A 118 -3.91 14.32 0.96
N PHE A 119 -5.07 14.49 1.59
CA PHE A 119 -6.19 13.56 1.55
C PHE A 119 -6.59 13.14 0.13
N ILE A 120 -6.67 14.07 -0.82
CA ILE A 120 -7.03 13.75 -2.21
C ILE A 120 -5.97 12.86 -2.85
N GLN A 121 -4.70 13.13 -2.58
CA GLN A 121 -3.61 12.30 -3.07
C GLN A 121 -3.69 10.90 -2.47
N TRP A 122 -3.90 10.78 -1.16
CA TRP A 122 -4.06 9.48 -0.49
C TRP A 122 -5.26 8.68 -1.03
N ILE A 123 -6.39 9.33 -1.30
CA ILE A 123 -7.53 8.69 -1.99
C ILE A 123 -7.14 8.19 -3.38
N ASN A 124 -6.43 9.00 -4.16
CA ASN A 124 -5.99 8.63 -5.51
C ASN A 124 -4.95 7.49 -5.52
N ASP A 125 -4.20 7.36 -4.43
CA ASP A 125 -3.22 6.31 -4.21
C ASP A 125 -3.86 5.02 -3.67
N GLY A 126 -5.18 5.01 -3.49
CA GLY A 126 -5.95 3.80 -3.15
C GLY A 126 -6.35 3.69 -1.68
N ALA A 127 -6.35 4.82 -0.94
CA ALA A 127 -6.84 4.87 0.44
C ALA A 127 -6.24 3.76 1.32
N ILE A 128 -4.93 3.55 1.21
CA ILE A 128 -4.22 2.45 1.83
C ILE A 128 -4.02 2.73 3.33
N ASP A 129 -4.33 1.74 4.18
CA ASP A 129 -3.99 1.78 5.61
C ASP A 129 -2.47 1.76 5.79
N ILE A 130 -1.93 2.74 6.51
CA ILE A 130 -0.49 2.83 6.76
C ILE A 130 -0.01 1.79 7.77
N ASP A 131 -0.91 1.19 8.55
CA ASP A 131 -0.55 0.09 9.46
C ASP A 131 -0.53 -1.28 8.74
N CYS A 132 -1.28 -1.43 7.64
CA CYS A 132 -1.16 -2.60 6.76
C CYS A 132 0.19 -2.64 6.01
N VAL A 133 0.98 -1.57 6.08
CA VAL A 133 2.30 -1.48 5.44
C VAL A 133 3.33 -2.36 6.15
N ASP A 134 3.01 -2.92 7.33
CA ASP A 134 3.91 -3.88 8.02
C ASP A 134 3.91 -5.30 7.43
N GLU A 135 3.02 -5.67 6.49
CA GLU A 135 3.08 -7.02 5.89
C GLU A 135 3.19 -7.09 4.35
N GLU A 136 2.80 -6.09 3.54
CA GLU A 136 2.84 -6.32 2.06
C GLU A 136 3.33 -5.22 1.10
N GLN A 137 3.57 -3.95 1.46
CA GLN A 137 3.98 -2.97 0.43
C GLN A 137 4.95 -1.87 0.92
N GLU A 138 6.22 -2.23 1.13
CA GLU A 138 7.28 -1.32 0.68
C GLU A 138 7.13 -1.19 -0.85
N VAL A 139 6.79 0.01 -1.34
CA VAL A 139 7.09 0.36 -2.74
C VAL A 139 8.61 0.49 -2.84
N PHE A 140 9.31 -0.64 -2.77
CA PHE A 140 10.60 -0.75 -3.41
C PHE A 140 10.30 -0.55 -4.90
N LYS A 141 10.95 0.44 -5.50
CA LYS A 141 11.44 0.19 -6.87
C LYS A 141 12.26 -1.09 -6.74
N GLU A 142 11.65 -2.25 -7.01
CA GLU A 142 12.33 -3.53 -6.91
C GLU A 142 13.63 -3.40 -7.69
N LYS A 143 14.76 -3.40 -6.97
CA LYS A 143 16.05 -3.40 -7.64
C LYS A 143 16.11 -4.73 -8.36
N LEU A 144 16.16 -4.66 -9.68
CA LEU A 144 16.25 -5.83 -10.53
C LEU A 144 17.72 -6.17 -10.79
N CYS A 145 18.02 -7.46 -10.79
CA CYS A 145 19.35 -7.97 -11.08
C CYS A 145 19.31 -9.11 -12.09
N ASN A 146 20.45 -9.33 -12.73
CA ASN A 146 20.68 -10.53 -13.53
C ASN A 146 21.37 -11.60 -12.69
N LEU A 147 20.88 -12.84 -12.77
CA LEU A 147 21.53 -14.00 -12.18
C LEU A 147 22.60 -14.55 -13.13
N ILE A 148 23.82 -14.64 -12.63
CA ILE A 148 25.00 -15.01 -13.41
C ILE A 148 25.65 -16.24 -12.78
N LEU A 149 25.88 -17.26 -13.61
CA LEU A 149 26.77 -18.36 -13.29
C LEU A 149 28.22 -17.90 -13.51
N VAL A 150 29.03 -17.90 -12.46
CA VAL A 150 30.42 -17.40 -12.51
C VAL A 150 31.47 -18.51 -12.44
N SER A 151 31.09 -19.69 -11.96
CA SER A 151 31.96 -20.86 -11.85
C SER A 151 31.27 -22.12 -12.42
N PRO A 152 32.02 -23.12 -12.91
CA PRO A 152 31.42 -24.32 -13.46
C PRO A 152 30.75 -25.16 -12.35
N PRO A 153 29.52 -25.67 -12.55
CA PRO A 153 28.89 -26.57 -11.58
C PRO A 153 29.60 -27.93 -11.54
N VAL A 154 30.04 -28.35 -10.36
CA VAL A 154 30.81 -29.59 -10.15
C VAL A 154 29.96 -30.82 -10.49
N GLY A 155 28.68 -30.82 -10.09
CA GLY A 155 27.69 -31.85 -10.42
C GLY A 155 27.08 -31.71 -11.82
N GLY A 156 27.56 -30.77 -12.63
CA GLY A 156 27.19 -30.61 -14.03
C GLY A 156 25.68 -30.38 -14.22
N ALA A 157 25.02 -31.25 -15.00
CA ALA A 157 23.62 -31.09 -15.34
C ALA A 157 22.66 -31.21 -14.14
N MET A 158 23.02 -31.99 -13.12
CA MET A 158 22.19 -32.15 -11.92
C MET A 158 22.10 -30.87 -11.10
N ASP A 159 23.23 -30.18 -10.97
CA ASP A 159 23.30 -28.88 -10.30
C ASP A 159 22.53 -27.81 -11.07
N LEU A 160 22.69 -27.77 -12.40
CA LEU A 160 21.92 -26.86 -13.26
C LEU A 160 20.42 -27.09 -13.16
N LYS A 161 19.98 -28.36 -13.04
CA LYS A 161 18.57 -28.69 -12.84
C LYS A 161 18.04 -28.18 -11.50
N LYS A 162 18.81 -28.32 -10.42
CA LYS A 162 18.43 -27.78 -9.10
C LYS A 162 18.31 -26.26 -9.14
N ILE A 163 19.30 -25.56 -9.73
CA ILE A 163 19.27 -24.11 -9.90
C ILE A 163 18.03 -23.70 -10.73
N GLN A 164 17.74 -24.44 -11.80
CA GLN A 164 16.58 -24.22 -12.65
C GLN A 164 15.25 -24.37 -11.89
N GLU A 165 15.12 -25.37 -11.02
CA GLU A 165 13.92 -25.59 -10.21
C GLU A 165 13.73 -24.50 -9.16
N VAL A 166 14.80 -24.09 -8.47
CA VAL A 166 14.75 -23.03 -7.44
C VAL A 166 14.42 -21.67 -8.06
N PHE A 167 15.02 -21.33 -9.20
CA PHE A 167 14.79 -20.04 -9.87
C PHE A 167 13.68 -20.06 -10.92
N ILE A 168 13.03 -21.20 -11.14
CA ILE A 168 11.98 -21.40 -12.16
C ILE A 168 12.47 -20.91 -13.55
N ILE A 169 13.70 -21.29 -13.92
CA ILE A 169 14.34 -20.83 -15.15
C ILE A 169 13.67 -21.50 -16.35
N LYS A 170 13.09 -20.70 -17.25
CA LYS A 170 12.39 -21.20 -18.46
C LYS A 170 13.31 -21.76 -19.55
N LYS A 171 14.61 -21.47 -19.49
CA LYS A 171 15.62 -21.95 -20.46
C LYS A 171 15.82 -23.46 -20.31
N GLY A 172 15.85 -24.20 -21.42
CA GLY A 172 16.00 -25.66 -21.39
C GLY A 172 17.35 -26.11 -20.80
N LEU A 173 17.38 -27.28 -20.15
CA LEU A 173 18.59 -27.83 -19.52
C LEU A 173 19.77 -27.97 -20.49
N PHE A 174 19.51 -28.27 -21.77
CA PHE A 174 20.53 -28.31 -22.81
C PHE A 174 21.23 -26.95 -23.00
N ASP A 175 20.46 -25.86 -23.07
CA ASP A 175 20.99 -24.51 -23.23
C ASP A 175 21.74 -24.05 -21.98
N LEU A 176 21.25 -24.42 -20.80
CA LEU A 176 21.95 -24.18 -19.53
C LEU A 176 23.29 -24.91 -19.50
N LEU A 177 23.32 -26.18 -19.92
CA LEU A 177 24.54 -26.98 -19.94
C LEU A 177 25.56 -26.42 -20.94
N LYS A 178 25.11 -26.03 -22.13
CA LYS A 178 25.97 -25.40 -23.14
C LYS A 178 26.51 -24.06 -22.65
N GLY A 179 25.65 -23.24 -22.04
CA GLY A 179 26.02 -21.96 -21.44
C GLY A 179 27.02 -22.08 -20.30
N SER A 180 26.89 -23.12 -19.46
CA SER A 180 27.80 -23.36 -18.33
C SER A 180 29.26 -23.61 -18.72
N LYS A 181 29.52 -23.90 -20.00
CA LYS A 181 30.88 -24.06 -20.55
C LYS A 181 31.52 -22.73 -20.95
N GLN A 182 30.77 -21.63 -20.92
CA GLN A 182 31.21 -20.30 -21.33
C GLN A 182 30.85 -19.29 -20.24
N LEU A 183 31.76 -19.10 -19.29
CA LEU A 183 31.55 -18.24 -18.12
C LEU A 183 32.14 -16.83 -18.35
N PRO A 184 31.53 -15.78 -17.75
CA PRO A 184 30.28 -15.79 -17.00
C PRO A 184 29.06 -15.99 -17.90
N PHE A 185 28.04 -16.71 -17.41
CA PHE A 185 26.82 -17.01 -18.16
C PHE A 185 25.58 -16.47 -17.46
N VAL A 186 24.81 -15.62 -18.14
CA VAL A 186 23.54 -15.10 -17.61
C VAL A 186 22.47 -16.19 -17.68
N LEU A 187 22.04 -16.64 -16.50
CA LEU A 187 21.03 -17.67 -16.32
C LEU A 187 19.63 -17.10 -16.50
N MET A 188 19.36 -15.95 -15.89
CA MET A 188 18.07 -15.28 -15.87
C MET A 188 18.27 -13.77 -15.64
N LYS A 189 17.36 -12.96 -16.18
CA LYS A 189 17.43 -11.49 -16.15
C LYS A 189 16.26 -10.92 -15.37
N ASP A 190 16.43 -9.66 -14.93
CA ASP A 190 15.36 -8.83 -14.38
C ASP A 190 14.64 -9.48 -13.20
N ILE A 191 15.42 -10.05 -12.27
CA ILE A 191 14.93 -10.74 -11.07
C ILE A 191 14.98 -9.78 -9.88
N PRO A 192 13.94 -9.72 -9.03
CA PRO A 192 14.01 -9.01 -7.76
C PRO A 192 15.22 -9.44 -6.94
N VAL A 193 16.04 -8.48 -6.48
CA VAL A 193 17.28 -8.76 -5.74
C VAL A 193 17.03 -9.64 -4.51
N GLU A 194 15.97 -9.39 -3.76
CA GLU A 194 15.64 -10.17 -2.56
C GLU A 194 15.30 -11.62 -2.88
N LEU A 195 14.49 -11.85 -3.93
CA LEU A 195 14.20 -13.19 -4.42
C LEU A 195 15.48 -13.92 -4.84
N ALA A 196 16.40 -13.22 -5.50
CA ALA A 196 17.66 -13.81 -5.92
C ALA A 196 18.55 -14.19 -4.74
N LEU A 197 18.69 -13.32 -3.74
CA LEU A 197 19.47 -13.59 -2.54
C LEU A 197 18.90 -14.76 -1.73
N LYS A 198 17.58 -14.76 -1.49
CA LYS A 198 16.88 -15.85 -0.79
C LYS A 198 17.08 -17.19 -1.50
N ASN A 199 16.94 -17.21 -2.82
CA ASN A 199 17.09 -18.43 -3.60
C ASN A 199 18.55 -18.93 -3.68
N ILE A 200 19.54 -18.03 -3.67
CA ILE A 200 20.96 -18.40 -3.54
C ILE A 200 21.21 -19.08 -2.19
N GLU A 201 20.67 -18.53 -1.10
CA GLU A 201 20.80 -19.12 0.24
C GLU A 201 20.18 -20.52 0.31
N LEU A 202 19.01 -20.73 -0.30
CA LEU A 202 18.35 -22.05 -0.39
C LEU A 202 19.19 -23.11 -1.12
N LEU A 203 20.11 -22.70 -1.99
CA LEU A 203 20.99 -23.62 -2.73
C LEU A 203 22.22 -24.05 -1.93
N GLY A 204 22.49 -23.45 -0.76
CA GLY A 204 23.66 -23.76 0.08
C GLY A 204 24.97 -23.57 -0.68
N GLU A 205 25.88 -24.56 -0.62
CA GLU A 205 27.17 -24.54 -1.33
C GLU A 205 27.02 -24.36 -2.85
N LEU A 206 25.88 -24.76 -3.43
CA LEU A 206 25.61 -24.55 -4.85
C LEU A 206 25.29 -23.08 -5.18
N GLY A 207 24.97 -22.26 -4.19
CA GLY A 207 24.83 -20.82 -4.32
C GLY A 207 26.14 -20.10 -4.59
N ASP A 208 27.29 -20.65 -4.14
CA ASP A 208 28.60 -19.99 -4.22
C ASP A 208 29.11 -19.79 -5.67
N ILE A 209 28.57 -20.55 -6.62
CA ILE A 209 28.90 -20.43 -8.05
C ILE A 209 28.02 -19.40 -8.78
N LEU A 210 27.11 -18.74 -8.07
CA LEU A 210 26.17 -17.75 -8.58
C LEU A 210 26.52 -16.34 -8.09
N LYS A 211 26.28 -15.33 -8.93
CA LYS A 211 26.34 -13.92 -8.55
C LYS A 211 25.16 -13.15 -9.15
N ILE A 212 24.81 -12.06 -8.50
CA ILE A 212 23.87 -11.07 -9.01
C ILE A 212 24.64 -9.87 -9.57
N SER A 213 24.15 -9.28 -10.67
CA SER A 213 24.62 -7.98 -11.17
C SER A 213 23.44 -7.01 -11.24
N SER A 214 23.59 -5.83 -10.66
CA SER A 214 22.58 -4.75 -10.77
C SER A 214 22.34 -4.36 -12.22
N THR A 215 21.09 -4.09 -12.53
CA THR A 215 20.64 -3.55 -13.82
C THR A 215 20.41 -2.05 -13.59
N ASP A 216 21.50 -1.30 -13.40
CA ASP A 216 21.44 0.17 -13.26
C ASP A 216 21.04 0.84 -14.59
#